data_AF-A0A3D5WMM6-F1
#
_entry.id   AF-A0A3D5WMM6-F1
#
_cell.length_a   1.000
_cell.length_b   1.000
_cell.length_c   1.000
_cell.angle_alpha   90.00
_cell.angle_beta   90.00
_cell.angle_gamma   90.00
#
_symmetry.space_group_name_H-M   'P 1'
#
loop_
_entity.id
_entity.type
_entity.pdbx_description
1 polymer ?
#
loop_
_entity_poly.entity_id
_entity_poly.type
_entity_poly.pdbx_seq_one_letter_code
_entity_poly.pdbx_strand_id
1 'polypeptide(L)'
;QQITDDRKYARFVPNDEIKEKNEYNLNIPRYIDSSTPEDLQDIDGHLHGGIPATDVDSMEKYWVLFPGLKDKLFSQLRDGYYRLNIPKEDIRNVVYNDPEFSAYAERIDEAFDAWMQMVDPGLRSIDEDTEVKPYIVELSEQLIDCFDGLELVDKYDVYEVLLSYWHEVMGDDVYLVSVDGYGAARTWENIMGEYTSGKKKGQERVIGWEGVLLPRALLESVFFATERKKINEAQAVAEETQSRLDEFVEEQTGDDGYLKDHLNDKDKVDAKAVAAHLKVLKKTDPKSEEYAVLKQFADLTDSLSKQNKAVKEMNAELEEKVRAKYALLTDEEILDLLVNRKWYATIFEGIKALYVTTSHQMTNRIVELVERYENTLPELS
;
A
#
# COMPACT_ATOMS: atom_id res chain seq x y z
N GLN A 1 -16.10 -26.66 -20.19
CA GLN A 1 -17.39 -26.12 -19.71
C GLN A 1 -17.84 -25.06 -20.70
N GLN A 2 -19.11 -25.06 -21.13
CA GLN A 2 -19.65 -23.93 -21.90
C GLN A 2 -19.63 -22.71 -20.96
N ILE A 3 -18.99 -21.62 -21.38
CA ILE A 3 -19.03 -20.34 -20.67
C ILE A 3 -20.53 -19.99 -20.53
N THR A 4 -21.00 -19.85 -19.31
CA THR A 4 -22.34 -19.33 -19.01
C THR A 4 -22.42 -17.89 -19.52
N ASP A 5 -23.44 -17.59 -20.33
CA ASP A 5 -23.68 -16.24 -20.86
C ASP A 5 -23.83 -15.23 -19.71
N ASP A 6 -22.85 -14.35 -19.55
CA ASP A 6 -22.93 -13.13 -18.76
C ASP A 6 -22.99 -11.93 -19.73
N ARG A 7 -24.13 -11.22 -19.74
CA ARG A 7 -24.36 -10.09 -20.65
C ARG A 7 -23.36 -8.94 -20.51
N LYS A 8 -22.65 -8.85 -19.39
CA LYS A 8 -21.63 -7.82 -19.10
C LYS A 8 -20.20 -8.33 -19.18
N TYR A 9 -19.97 -9.64 -19.19
CA TYR A 9 -18.63 -10.23 -19.14
C TYR A 9 -18.33 -11.18 -20.30
N ALA A 10 -19.26 -12.06 -20.68
CA ALA A 10 -19.06 -13.02 -21.75
C ALA A 10 -20.39 -13.45 -22.38
N ARG A 11 -20.59 -13.18 -23.67
CA ARG A 11 -21.77 -13.67 -24.42
C ARG A 11 -21.34 -14.49 -25.63
N PHE A 12 -22.04 -15.58 -25.89
CA PHE A 12 -21.96 -16.26 -27.17
C PHE A 12 -22.53 -15.35 -28.28
N VAL A 13 -21.70 -15.03 -29.26
CA VAL A 13 -22.08 -14.19 -30.40
C VAL A 13 -22.23 -15.08 -31.64
N PRO A 14 -23.43 -15.18 -32.23
CA PRO A 14 -23.63 -15.91 -33.48
C PRO A 14 -22.83 -15.30 -34.64
N ASN A 15 -22.35 -16.15 -35.56
CA ASN A 15 -21.59 -15.70 -36.74
C ASN A 15 -22.34 -14.67 -37.61
N ASP A 16 -23.67 -14.77 -37.67
CA ASP A 16 -24.50 -13.83 -38.43
C ASP A 16 -24.44 -12.42 -37.83
N GLU A 17 -24.38 -12.28 -36.51
CA GLU A 17 -24.22 -10.98 -35.84
C GLU A 17 -22.84 -10.37 -36.10
N ILE A 18 -21.78 -11.21 -36.09
CA ILE A 18 -20.41 -10.77 -36.41
C ILE A 18 -20.35 -10.25 -37.86
N LYS A 19 -20.97 -10.98 -38.79
CA LYS A 19 -20.90 -10.70 -40.22
C LYS A 19 -21.80 -9.55 -40.65
N GLU A 20 -23.07 -9.56 -40.23
CA GLU A 20 -24.09 -8.67 -40.76
C GLU A 20 -24.21 -7.36 -39.97
N LYS A 21 -24.07 -7.43 -38.64
CA LYS A 21 -24.29 -6.28 -37.75
C LYS A 21 -23.00 -5.53 -37.42
N ASN A 22 -21.89 -6.26 -37.34
CA ASN A 22 -20.60 -5.71 -36.91
C ASN A 22 -19.50 -5.79 -37.98
N GLU A 23 -19.81 -6.19 -39.22
CA GLU A 23 -18.88 -6.17 -40.36
C GLU A 23 -17.52 -6.86 -40.08
N TYR A 24 -17.55 -8.01 -39.39
CA TYR A 24 -16.38 -8.76 -38.91
C TYR A 24 -15.49 -8.03 -37.89
N ASN A 25 -15.97 -6.93 -37.31
CA ASN A 25 -15.27 -6.21 -36.27
C ASN A 25 -15.43 -6.93 -34.93
N LEU A 26 -14.33 -7.44 -34.37
CA LEU A 26 -14.33 -8.24 -33.14
C LEU A 26 -14.07 -7.43 -31.86
N ASN A 27 -14.15 -6.09 -31.91
CA ASN A 27 -13.98 -5.27 -30.71
C ASN A 27 -15.07 -5.58 -29.67
N ILE A 28 -14.65 -6.01 -28.48
CA ILE A 28 -15.48 -6.45 -27.35
C ILE A 28 -16.64 -5.50 -27.03
N PRO A 29 -16.47 -4.15 -27.01
CA PRO A 29 -17.56 -3.21 -26.69
C PRO A 29 -18.77 -3.24 -27.64
N ARG A 30 -18.64 -3.89 -28.81
CA ARG A 30 -19.76 -4.04 -29.77
C ARG A 30 -20.69 -5.20 -29.44
N TYR A 31 -20.24 -6.11 -28.59
CA TYR A 31 -20.92 -7.35 -28.26
C TYR A 31 -21.37 -7.39 -26.80
N ILE A 32 -20.64 -6.66 -25.94
CA ILE A 32 -20.85 -6.61 -24.50
C ILE A 32 -20.94 -5.15 -24.10
N ASP A 33 -22.06 -4.79 -23.49
CA ASP A 33 -22.23 -3.49 -22.83
C ASP A 33 -21.68 -3.61 -21.41
N SER A 34 -20.47 -3.10 -21.23
CA SER A 34 -19.78 -3.05 -19.93
C SER A 34 -20.10 -1.76 -19.15
N SER A 35 -21.04 -0.93 -19.62
CA SER A 35 -21.43 0.27 -18.89
C SER A 35 -22.05 -0.09 -17.53
N THR A 36 -21.66 0.68 -16.52
CA THR A 36 -22.31 0.66 -15.22
C THR A 36 -23.72 1.24 -15.39
N PRO A 37 -24.79 0.53 -14.97
CA PRO A 37 -26.14 1.09 -15.02
C PRO A 37 -26.14 2.40 -14.23
N GLU A 38 -26.58 3.48 -14.85
CA GLU A 38 -26.82 4.72 -14.12
C GLU A 38 -27.92 4.47 -13.09
N ASP A 39 -27.71 4.93 -11.87
CA ASP A 39 -28.79 4.96 -10.91
C ASP A 39 -29.85 5.93 -11.38
N LEU A 40 -31.09 5.43 -11.46
CA LEU A 40 -32.23 6.28 -11.72
C LEU A 40 -32.54 7.07 -10.45
N GLN A 41 -32.43 8.39 -10.51
CA GLN A 41 -32.78 9.25 -9.38
C GLN A 41 -34.29 9.23 -9.13
N ASP A 42 -34.67 9.17 -7.86
CA ASP A 42 -36.08 9.19 -7.45
C ASP A 42 -36.54 10.62 -7.14
N ILE A 43 -37.46 11.13 -7.96
CA ILE A 43 -38.02 12.49 -7.84
C ILE A 43 -38.76 12.65 -6.50
N ASP A 44 -39.48 11.62 -6.05
CA ASP A 44 -40.28 11.69 -4.84
C ASP A 44 -39.40 11.63 -3.58
N GLY A 45 -38.27 10.92 -3.64
CA GLY A 45 -37.19 10.97 -2.65
C GLY A 45 -36.60 12.38 -2.49
N HIS A 46 -36.34 13.08 -3.60
CA HIS A 46 -35.85 14.47 -3.58
C HIS A 46 -36.87 15.49 -3.04
N LEU A 47 -38.17 15.24 -3.26
CA LEU A 47 -39.23 16.16 -2.84
C LEU A 47 -39.61 15.99 -1.36
N HIS A 48 -39.60 14.77 -0.85
CA HIS A 48 -40.16 14.43 0.46
C HIS A 48 -39.15 13.80 1.42
N GLY A 49 -37.91 13.61 0.98
CA GLY A 49 -36.85 12.96 1.74
C GLY A 49 -37.00 11.45 1.79
N GLY A 50 -35.91 10.79 2.16
CA GLY A 50 -35.81 9.34 2.28
C GLY A 50 -35.18 8.69 1.06
N ILE A 51 -34.40 7.64 1.32
CA ILE A 51 -33.67 6.88 0.32
C ILE A 51 -34.61 5.81 -0.24
N PRO A 52 -34.78 5.71 -1.57
CA PRO A 52 -35.64 4.70 -2.18
C PRO A 52 -35.24 3.28 -1.78
N ALA A 53 -36.23 2.42 -1.53
CA ALA A 53 -36.00 1.01 -1.23
C ALA A 53 -35.24 0.31 -2.36
N THR A 54 -35.48 0.67 -3.63
CA THR A 54 -34.75 0.12 -4.78
C THR A 54 -33.25 0.37 -4.71
N ASP A 55 -32.83 1.55 -4.24
CA ASP A 55 -31.42 1.93 -4.12
C ASP A 55 -30.75 1.18 -2.97
N VAL A 56 -31.42 1.10 -1.81
CA VAL A 56 -30.92 0.32 -0.67
C VAL A 56 -30.88 -1.16 -1.02
N ASP A 57 -31.95 -1.71 -1.58
CA ASP A 57 -32.07 -3.14 -1.88
C ASP A 57 -31.18 -3.57 -3.05
N SER A 58 -30.72 -2.66 -3.91
CA SER A 58 -29.68 -2.96 -4.92
C SER A 58 -28.38 -3.49 -4.32
N MET A 59 -28.17 -3.25 -3.01
CA MET A 59 -27.04 -3.73 -2.22
C MET A 59 -27.31 -5.09 -1.55
N GLU A 60 -28.28 -5.87 -2.05
CA GLU A 60 -28.73 -7.16 -1.51
C GLU A 60 -27.60 -8.11 -1.14
N LYS A 61 -26.55 -8.21 -1.96
CA LYS A 61 -25.37 -9.06 -1.70
C LYS A 61 -24.71 -8.78 -0.34
N TYR A 62 -24.81 -7.55 0.18
CA TYR A 62 -24.30 -7.20 1.50
C TYR A 62 -25.34 -7.49 2.59
N TRP A 63 -26.62 -7.27 2.31
CA TRP A 63 -27.70 -7.42 3.29
C TRP A 63 -28.04 -8.87 3.62
N VAL A 64 -27.79 -9.78 2.70
CA VAL A 64 -27.90 -11.22 2.97
C VAL A 64 -26.88 -11.66 4.01
N LEU A 65 -25.68 -11.07 3.98
CA LEU A 65 -24.57 -11.41 4.87
C LEU A 65 -24.57 -10.60 6.17
N PHE A 66 -25.04 -9.36 6.11
CA PHE A 66 -25.07 -8.41 7.23
C PHE A 66 -26.49 -7.87 7.49
N PRO A 67 -27.47 -8.75 7.80
CA PRO A 67 -28.85 -8.33 8.02
C PRO A 67 -28.98 -7.41 9.24
N GLY A 68 -28.25 -7.70 10.33
CA GLY A 68 -28.23 -6.86 11.52
C GLY A 68 -27.60 -5.48 11.26
N LEU A 69 -26.59 -5.41 10.39
CA LEU A 69 -26.01 -4.14 9.95
C LEU A 69 -27.01 -3.30 9.14
N LYS A 70 -27.80 -3.92 8.24
CA LYS A 70 -28.87 -3.21 7.51
C LYS A 70 -29.85 -2.56 8.48
N ASP A 71 -30.31 -3.31 9.48
CA ASP A 71 -31.27 -2.84 10.49
C ASP A 71 -30.68 -1.73 11.38
N LYS A 72 -29.38 -1.77 11.65
CA LYS A 72 -28.67 -0.69 12.37
C LYS A 72 -28.61 0.58 11.53
N LEU A 73 -28.29 0.46 10.25
CA LEU A 73 -28.09 1.60 9.36
C LEU A 73 -29.40 2.26 8.93
N PHE A 74 -30.41 1.46 8.60
CA PHE A 74 -31.64 1.94 7.98
C PHE A 74 -32.89 1.56 8.76
N SER A 75 -33.88 2.45 8.76
CA SER A 75 -35.25 2.12 9.19
C SER A 75 -36.26 2.65 8.19
N GLN A 76 -37.44 2.05 8.15
CA GLN A 76 -38.49 2.49 7.25
C GLN A 76 -38.96 3.90 7.64
N LEU A 77 -38.92 4.84 6.68
CA LEU A 77 -39.44 6.19 6.86
C LEU A 77 -40.91 6.27 6.41
N ARG A 78 -41.19 5.72 5.22
CA ARG A 78 -42.51 5.66 4.58
C ARG A 78 -42.55 4.47 3.62
N ASP A 79 -43.71 4.18 3.04
CA ASP A 79 -43.83 3.08 2.08
C ASP A 79 -42.86 3.28 0.91
N GLY A 80 -41.98 2.31 0.69
CA GLY A 80 -40.93 2.38 -0.36
C GLY A 80 -39.69 3.23 -0.04
N TYR A 81 -39.53 3.81 1.15
CA TYR A 81 -38.37 4.66 1.48
C TYR A 81 -37.80 4.41 2.88
N TYR A 82 -36.46 4.45 2.96
CA TYR A 82 -35.68 4.32 4.19
C TYR A 82 -35.14 5.66 4.68
N ARG A 83 -34.82 5.73 5.96
CA ARG A 83 -33.99 6.78 6.57
C ARG A 83 -32.71 6.17 7.14
N LEU A 84 -31.64 6.94 7.16
CA LEU A 84 -30.43 6.61 7.91
C LEU A 84 -30.69 6.82 9.41
N ASN A 85 -30.27 5.87 10.24
CA ASN A 85 -30.44 5.88 11.70
C ASN A 85 -29.29 6.57 12.45
N ILE A 86 -28.17 6.82 11.76
CA ILE A 86 -26.92 7.35 12.32
C ILE A 86 -26.48 8.61 11.56
N PRO A 87 -25.56 9.42 12.12
CA PRO A 87 -24.89 10.48 11.36
C PRO A 87 -24.10 9.90 10.17
N LYS A 88 -24.08 10.63 9.04
CA LYS A 88 -23.35 10.17 7.84
C LYS A 88 -21.84 9.99 8.08
N GLU A 89 -21.26 10.83 8.93
CA GLU A 89 -19.85 10.77 9.31
C GLU A 89 -19.50 9.45 10.04
N ASP A 90 -20.50 8.83 10.69
CA ASP A 90 -20.32 7.60 11.47
C ASP A 90 -20.51 6.32 10.65
N ILE A 91 -20.97 6.39 9.38
CA ILE A 91 -21.28 5.22 8.55
C ILE A 91 -20.09 4.24 8.50
N ARG A 92 -18.89 4.75 8.19
CA ARG A 92 -17.68 3.91 8.11
C ARG A 92 -17.36 3.27 9.45
N ASN A 93 -17.46 4.04 10.53
CA ASN A 93 -17.17 3.57 11.88
C ASN A 93 -18.15 2.47 12.32
N VAL A 94 -19.45 2.63 12.04
CA VAL A 94 -20.48 1.65 12.39
C VAL A 94 -20.29 0.36 11.60
N VAL A 95 -20.00 0.45 10.31
CA VAL A 95 -19.75 -0.72 9.45
C VAL A 95 -18.51 -1.49 9.92
N TYR A 96 -17.38 -0.81 10.12
CA TYR A 96 -16.11 -1.48 10.45
C TYR A 96 -16.04 -2.05 11.86
N ASN A 97 -16.88 -1.59 12.78
CA ASN A 97 -16.98 -2.15 14.13
C ASN A 97 -18.19 -3.09 14.28
N ASP A 98 -18.87 -3.45 13.20
CA ASP A 98 -20.00 -4.35 13.26
C ASP A 98 -19.55 -5.80 13.51
N PRO A 99 -20.23 -6.55 14.40
CA PRO A 99 -19.89 -7.95 14.66
C PRO A 99 -20.06 -8.88 13.45
N GLU A 100 -21.08 -8.66 12.61
CA GLU A 100 -21.29 -9.49 11.40
C GLU A 100 -20.19 -9.23 10.37
N PHE A 101 -19.78 -7.96 10.25
CA PHE A 101 -18.65 -7.56 9.43
C PHE A 101 -17.34 -8.20 9.91
N SER A 102 -17.07 -8.13 11.21
CA SER A 102 -15.88 -8.74 11.82
C SER A 102 -15.86 -10.27 11.67
N ALA A 103 -17.01 -10.92 11.89
CA ALA A 103 -17.14 -12.37 11.71
C ALA A 103 -16.92 -12.81 10.25
N TYR A 104 -17.27 -11.97 9.27
CA TYR A 104 -16.97 -12.26 7.88
C TYR A 104 -15.47 -12.15 7.57
N ALA A 105 -14.78 -11.16 8.16
CA ALA A 105 -13.32 -11.07 8.07
C ALA A 105 -12.64 -12.32 8.66
N GLU A 106 -13.11 -12.82 9.81
CA GLU A 106 -12.62 -14.06 10.42
C GLU A 106 -12.78 -15.28 9.48
N ARG A 107 -13.88 -15.37 8.74
CA ARG A 107 -14.08 -16.45 7.75
C ARG A 107 -13.05 -16.42 6.60
N ILE A 108 -12.58 -15.23 6.22
CA ILE A 108 -11.52 -15.08 5.22
C ILE A 108 -10.19 -15.58 5.80
N ASP A 109 -9.90 -15.20 7.04
CA ASP A 109 -8.70 -15.63 7.75
C ASP A 109 -8.69 -17.16 7.92
N GLU A 110 -9.82 -17.76 8.32
CA GLU A 110 -10.00 -19.21 8.42
C GLU A 110 -9.82 -19.94 7.09
N ALA A 111 -10.34 -19.38 5.98
CA ALA A 111 -10.17 -19.96 4.65
C ALA A 111 -8.70 -19.93 4.20
N PHE A 112 -7.99 -18.85 4.50
CA PHE A 112 -6.56 -18.74 4.22
C PHE A 112 -5.71 -19.68 5.09
N ASP A 113 -6.01 -19.77 6.38
CA ASP A 113 -5.35 -20.69 7.30
C ASP A 113 -5.55 -22.16 6.89
N ALA A 114 -6.75 -22.52 6.42
CA ALA A 114 -7.03 -23.84 5.90
C ALA A 114 -6.17 -24.14 4.66
N TRP A 115 -6.11 -23.20 3.70
CA TRP A 115 -5.25 -23.33 2.53
C TRP A 115 -3.78 -23.49 2.91
N MET A 116 -3.27 -22.63 3.81
CA MET A 116 -1.90 -22.70 4.33
C MET A 116 -1.60 -24.10 4.89
N GLN A 117 -2.46 -24.65 5.73
CA GLN A 117 -2.25 -25.97 6.33
C GLN A 117 -2.16 -27.09 5.28
N MET A 118 -2.86 -26.96 4.15
CA MET A 118 -2.82 -27.94 3.06
C MET A 118 -1.50 -27.86 2.28
N VAL A 119 -1.00 -26.65 2.00
CA VAL A 119 0.17 -26.44 1.13
C VAL A 119 1.51 -26.35 1.87
N ASP A 120 1.50 -26.08 3.18
CA ASP A 120 2.71 -25.82 3.99
C ASP A 120 3.74 -26.97 3.96
N PRO A 121 3.36 -28.26 4.06
CA PRO A 121 4.34 -29.34 3.96
C PRO A 121 5.10 -29.32 2.65
N GLY A 122 4.42 -29.05 1.53
CA GLY A 122 5.05 -28.96 0.20
C GLY A 122 5.95 -27.73 0.08
N LEU A 123 5.49 -26.57 0.55
CA LEU A 123 6.25 -25.31 0.46
C LEU A 123 7.51 -25.31 1.32
N ARG A 124 7.59 -26.16 2.35
CA ARG A 124 8.76 -26.34 3.23
C ARG A 124 9.70 -27.46 2.81
N SER A 125 9.32 -28.27 1.82
CA SER A 125 10.10 -29.43 1.36
C SER A 125 10.41 -29.38 -0.14
N ILE A 126 10.48 -28.19 -0.73
CA ILE A 126 10.84 -28.01 -2.14
C ILE A 126 12.27 -28.53 -2.36
N ASP A 127 12.44 -29.29 -3.42
CA ASP A 127 13.70 -29.94 -3.82
C ASP A 127 13.85 -30.01 -5.34
N GLU A 128 14.89 -30.72 -5.81
CA GLU A 128 15.23 -30.84 -7.24
C GLU A 128 14.17 -31.59 -8.08
N ASP A 129 13.30 -32.37 -7.43
CA ASP A 129 12.22 -33.10 -8.07
C ASP A 129 10.93 -32.26 -8.18
N THR A 130 10.91 -31.06 -7.59
CA THR A 130 9.75 -30.18 -7.60
C THR A 130 9.56 -29.50 -8.96
N GLU A 131 8.52 -29.90 -9.70
CA GLU A 131 8.17 -29.26 -10.97
C GLU A 131 7.42 -27.93 -10.74
N VAL A 132 8.12 -26.81 -10.92
CA VAL A 132 7.62 -25.43 -10.66
C VAL A 132 6.28 -25.12 -11.37
N LYS A 133 6.10 -25.55 -12.62
CA LYS A 133 4.88 -25.23 -13.40
C LYS A 133 3.63 -25.99 -12.94
N PRO A 134 3.67 -27.32 -12.76
CA PRO A 134 2.59 -28.04 -12.09
C PRO A 134 2.30 -27.52 -10.67
N TYR A 135 3.35 -27.10 -9.94
CA TYR A 135 3.19 -26.73 -8.54
C TYR A 135 2.29 -25.50 -8.33
N ILE A 136 2.41 -24.45 -9.15
CA ILE A 136 1.47 -23.31 -9.07
C ILE A 136 0.02 -23.71 -9.37
N VAL A 137 -0.19 -24.69 -10.27
CA VAL A 137 -1.54 -25.18 -10.56
C VAL A 137 -2.13 -25.82 -9.31
N GLU A 138 -1.38 -26.71 -8.65
CA GLU A 138 -1.80 -27.34 -7.39
C GLU A 138 -2.11 -26.31 -6.29
N LEU A 139 -1.21 -25.35 -6.05
CA LEU A 139 -1.41 -24.29 -5.06
C LEU A 139 -2.67 -23.49 -5.35
N SER A 140 -2.92 -23.18 -6.63
CA SER A 140 -4.04 -22.38 -7.08
C SER A 140 -5.39 -23.09 -6.99
N GLU A 141 -5.44 -24.39 -7.32
CA GLU A 141 -6.67 -25.19 -7.23
C GLU A 141 -7.09 -25.33 -5.76
N GLN A 142 -6.14 -25.64 -4.86
CA GLN A 142 -6.41 -25.71 -3.43
C GLN A 142 -6.86 -24.35 -2.85
N LEU A 143 -6.31 -23.24 -3.36
CA LEU A 143 -6.70 -21.90 -2.92
C LEU A 143 -8.14 -21.58 -3.33
N ILE A 144 -8.49 -21.84 -4.60
CA ILE A 144 -9.85 -21.62 -5.12
C ILE A 144 -10.87 -22.43 -4.33
N ASP A 145 -10.56 -23.68 -4.00
CA ASP A 145 -11.46 -24.56 -3.24
C ASP A 145 -11.69 -24.06 -1.81
N CYS A 146 -10.66 -23.52 -1.14
CA CYS A 146 -10.80 -22.97 0.22
C CYS A 146 -11.65 -21.69 0.28
N PHE A 147 -11.66 -20.93 -0.82
CA PHE A 147 -12.41 -19.67 -0.92
C PHE A 147 -13.81 -19.85 -1.56
N ASP A 148 -14.17 -21.08 -1.95
CA ASP A 148 -15.50 -21.35 -2.50
C ASP A 148 -16.59 -21.11 -1.44
N GLY A 149 -17.59 -20.31 -1.79
CA GLY A 149 -18.69 -19.94 -0.87
C GLY A 149 -18.46 -18.67 -0.04
N LEU A 150 -17.35 -17.95 -0.25
CA LEU A 150 -17.19 -16.56 0.22
C LEU A 150 -17.75 -15.61 -0.85
N GLU A 151 -18.89 -14.97 -0.58
CA GLU A 151 -19.62 -14.19 -1.60
C GLU A 151 -19.06 -12.77 -1.85
N LEU A 152 -18.40 -12.15 -0.86
CA LEU A 152 -17.85 -10.79 -0.98
C LEU A 152 -16.43 -10.75 -1.53
N VAL A 153 -15.76 -11.89 -1.59
CA VAL A 153 -14.40 -12.04 -2.10
C VAL A 153 -14.47 -13.09 -3.18
N ASP A 154 -14.33 -12.66 -4.44
CA ASP A 154 -14.39 -13.59 -5.56
C ASP A 154 -13.17 -14.52 -5.53
N LYS A 155 -13.40 -15.83 -5.64
CA LYS A 155 -12.34 -16.84 -5.64
C LYS A 155 -11.37 -16.70 -6.81
N TYR A 156 -11.80 -16.13 -7.94
CA TYR A 156 -10.95 -15.82 -9.08
C TYR A 156 -10.10 -14.56 -8.83
N ASP A 157 -10.61 -13.56 -8.10
CA ASP A 157 -9.79 -12.43 -7.67
C ASP A 157 -8.68 -12.91 -6.70
N VAL A 158 -9.01 -13.84 -5.80
CA VAL A 158 -8.02 -14.48 -4.90
C VAL A 158 -6.98 -15.28 -5.68
N TYR A 159 -7.42 -16.02 -6.70
CA TYR A 159 -6.52 -16.70 -7.63
C TYR A 159 -5.58 -15.71 -8.35
N GLU A 160 -6.11 -14.58 -8.81
CA GLU A 160 -5.30 -13.54 -9.48
C GLU A 160 -4.25 -12.93 -8.54
N VAL A 161 -4.56 -12.77 -7.25
CA VAL A 161 -3.57 -12.34 -6.23
C VAL A 161 -2.39 -13.31 -6.17
N LEU A 162 -2.66 -14.61 -6.04
CA LEU A 162 -1.60 -15.63 -6.00
C LEU A 162 -0.82 -15.64 -7.32
N LEU A 163 -1.51 -15.62 -8.46
CA LEU A 163 -0.87 -15.72 -9.77
C LEU A 163 0.01 -14.51 -10.08
N SER A 164 -0.46 -13.31 -9.73
CA SER A 164 0.32 -12.08 -9.90
C SER A 164 1.59 -12.13 -9.06
N TYR A 165 1.47 -12.51 -7.78
CA TYR A 165 2.63 -12.64 -6.91
C TYR A 165 3.59 -13.76 -7.34
N TRP A 166 3.04 -14.87 -7.84
CA TRP A 166 3.82 -15.96 -8.41
C TRP A 166 4.65 -15.50 -9.60
N HIS A 167 4.06 -14.75 -10.53
CA HIS A 167 4.76 -14.26 -11.70
C HIS A 167 5.81 -13.19 -11.40
N GLU A 168 5.57 -12.35 -10.38
CA GLU A 168 6.48 -11.27 -10.02
C GLU A 168 7.65 -11.72 -9.14
N VAL A 169 7.43 -12.67 -8.22
CA VAL A 169 8.39 -13.00 -7.16
C VAL A 169 8.43 -14.49 -6.84
N MET A 170 7.32 -15.09 -6.43
CA MET A 170 7.36 -16.41 -5.78
C MET A 170 7.74 -17.54 -6.74
N GLY A 171 7.44 -17.44 -8.03
CA GLY A 171 7.83 -18.43 -9.02
C GLY A 171 9.35 -18.51 -9.21
N ASP A 172 10.02 -17.36 -9.23
CA ASP A 172 11.48 -17.29 -9.29
C ASP A 172 12.11 -17.82 -8.00
N ASP A 173 11.52 -17.50 -6.84
CA ASP A 173 11.96 -18.04 -5.55
C ASP A 173 11.85 -19.57 -5.50
N VAL A 174 10.70 -20.13 -5.91
CA VAL A 174 10.47 -21.59 -5.92
C VAL A 174 11.44 -22.28 -6.88
N TYR A 175 11.66 -21.69 -8.07
CA TYR A 175 12.67 -22.19 -9.00
C TYR A 175 14.07 -22.19 -8.37
N LEU A 176 14.46 -21.07 -7.76
CA LEU A 176 15.76 -20.94 -7.10
C LEU A 176 15.93 -21.97 -5.97
N VAL A 177 14.91 -22.16 -5.13
CA VAL A 177 14.93 -23.17 -4.06
C VAL A 177 15.00 -24.60 -4.63
N SER A 178 14.33 -24.89 -5.74
CA SER A 178 14.40 -26.22 -6.38
C SER A 178 15.82 -26.55 -6.89
N VAL A 179 16.58 -25.54 -7.34
CA VAL A 179 17.91 -25.73 -7.92
C VAL A 179 19.03 -25.62 -6.88
N ASP A 180 18.99 -24.59 -6.05
CA ASP A 180 20.07 -24.24 -5.11
C ASP A 180 19.74 -24.59 -3.65
N GLY A 181 18.51 -25.06 -3.39
CA GLY A 181 17.99 -25.34 -2.07
C GLY A 181 17.70 -24.08 -1.25
N TYR A 182 17.06 -24.27 -0.09
CA TYR A 182 16.82 -23.17 0.87
C TYR A 182 18.10 -22.48 1.34
N GLY A 183 19.27 -23.13 1.21
CA GLY A 183 20.57 -22.54 1.53
C GLY A 183 20.90 -21.28 0.75
N ALA A 184 20.30 -21.07 -0.43
CA ALA A 184 20.41 -19.83 -1.21
C ALA A 184 19.98 -18.58 -0.43
N ALA A 185 19.11 -18.72 0.56
CA ALA A 185 18.71 -17.63 1.45
C ALA A 185 19.86 -17.05 2.29
N ARG A 186 21.00 -17.72 2.38
CA ARG A 186 22.18 -17.25 3.13
C ARG A 186 23.09 -16.32 2.33
N THR A 187 22.78 -16.10 1.06
CA THR A 187 23.60 -15.31 0.15
C THR A 187 22.89 -14.03 -0.29
N TRP A 188 23.69 -13.10 -0.80
CA TRP A 188 23.25 -11.81 -1.31
C TRP A 188 24.11 -11.47 -2.52
N GLU A 189 23.60 -10.59 -3.37
CA GLU A 189 24.26 -10.15 -4.60
C GLU A 189 24.26 -8.63 -4.73
N ASN A 190 25.24 -8.12 -5.49
CA ASN A 190 25.32 -6.70 -5.77
C ASN A 190 24.36 -6.34 -6.92
N ILE A 191 23.59 -5.28 -6.73
CA ILE A 191 22.80 -4.67 -7.79
C ILE A 191 23.74 -3.82 -8.63
N MET A 192 23.90 -4.20 -9.89
CA MET A 192 24.71 -3.49 -10.86
C MET A 192 23.87 -2.44 -11.58
N GLY A 193 24.46 -1.26 -11.79
CA GLY A 193 23.89 -0.21 -12.62
C GLY A 193 24.98 0.53 -13.37
N GLU A 194 24.61 1.55 -14.12
CA GLU A 194 25.56 2.32 -14.92
C GLU A 194 25.79 3.71 -14.34
N TYR A 195 26.96 4.28 -14.60
CA TYR A 195 27.15 5.71 -14.43
C TYR A 195 26.28 6.46 -15.45
N THR A 196 25.38 7.31 -14.97
CA THR A 196 24.48 8.11 -15.83
C THR A 196 25.11 9.43 -16.28
N SER A 197 26.20 9.87 -15.64
CA SER A 197 26.88 11.13 -15.94
C SER A 197 28.40 11.08 -15.67
N GLY A 198 29.13 12.04 -16.23
CA GLY A 198 30.58 12.18 -16.06
C GLY A 198 31.43 11.33 -16.99
N LYS A 199 32.75 11.32 -16.77
CA LYS A 199 33.74 10.64 -17.63
C LYS A 199 33.59 9.12 -17.69
N LYS A 200 32.89 8.52 -16.72
CA LYS A 200 32.66 7.07 -16.64
C LYS A 200 31.27 6.67 -17.15
N LYS A 201 30.52 7.57 -17.79
CA LYS A 201 29.17 7.29 -18.28
C LYS A 201 29.14 6.03 -19.14
N GLY A 202 28.20 5.12 -18.85
CA GLY A 202 28.08 3.80 -19.49
C GLY A 202 29.03 2.73 -18.95
N GLN A 203 29.82 3.00 -17.90
CA GLN A 203 30.54 1.95 -17.16
C GLN A 203 29.66 1.38 -16.04
N GLU A 204 29.85 0.10 -15.76
CA GLU A 204 29.19 -0.58 -14.65
C GLU A 204 29.70 -0.07 -13.29
N ARG A 205 28.78 -0.01 -12.33
CA ARG A 205 29.04 0.26 -10.92
C ARG A 205 28.03 -0.50 -10.05
N VAL A 206 28.46 -0.85 -8.85
CA VAL A 206 27.54 -1.32 -7.81
C VAL A 206 26.70 -0.13 -7.36
N ILE A 207 25.38 -0.23 -7.49
CA ILE A 207 24.42 0.78 -7.03
C ILE A 207 23.70 0.35 -5.74
N GLY A 208 23.76 -0.93 -5.40
CA GLY A 208 23.15 -1.48 -4.21
C GLY A 208 23.48 -2.96 -4.06
N TRP A 209 22.80 -3.62 -3.14
CA TRP A 209 22.88 -5.07 -2.94
C TRP A 209 21.53 -5.54 -2.38
N GLU A 210 21.18 -6.79 -2.65
CA GLU A 210 19.95 -7.42 -2.17
C GLU A 210 20.23 -8.89 -1.83
N GLY A 211 19.44 -9.46 -0.92
CA GLY A 211 19.51 -10.89 -0.67
C GLY A 211 19.01 -11.69 -1.87
N VAL A 212 19.63 -12.86 -2.12
CA VAL A 212 19.33 -13.66 -3.32
C VAL A 212 17.91 -14.24 -3.27
N LEU A 213 17.46 -14.67 -2.08
CA LEU A 213 16.11 -15.20 -1.87
C LEU A 213 15.29 -14.38 -0.87
N LEU A 214 15.92 -13.86 0.19
CA LEU A 214 15.24 -13.07 1.22
C LEU A 214 15.55 -11.58 1.04
N PRO A 215 14.56 -10.67 1.06
CA PRO A 215 14.82 -9.24 1.00
C PRO A 215 15.53 -8.70 2.25
N ARG A 216 16.44 -7.74 2.09
CA ARG A 216 17.15 -7.08 3.20
C ARG A 216 16.20 -6.38 4.15
N ALA A 217 15.14 -5.78 3.63
CA ALA A 217 14.11 -5.11 4.42
C ALA A 217 13.40 -6.08 5.37
N LEU A 218 13.25 -7.34 4.96
CA LEU A 218 12.68 -8.40 5.78
C LEU A 218 13.64 -8.79 6.92
N LEU A 219 14.93 -8.99 6.65
CA LEU A 219 15.90 -9.27 7.71
C LEU A 219 16.01 -8.10 8.71
N GLU A 220 15.98 -6.86 8.21
CA GLU A 220 15.98 -5.67 9.04
C GLU A 220 14.78 -5.61 9.97
N SER A 221 13.57 -5.89 9.46
CA SER A 221 12.34 -5.83 10.25
C SER A 221 12.29 -6.91 11.32
N VAL A 222 12.84 -8.10 11.06
CA VAL A 222 12.82 -9.22 12.01
C VAL A 222 13.92 -9.14 13.04
N PHE A 223 15.17 -8.90 12.63
CA PHE A 223 16.32 -9.01 13.53
C PHE A 223 16.85 -7.67 14.06
N PHE A 224 16.55 -6.57 13.37
CA PHE A 224 17.16 -5.27 13.66
C PHE A 224 16.13 -4.15 13.83
N ALA A 225 14.91 -4.51 14.26
CA ALA A 225 13.84 -3.55 14.52
C ALA A 225 14.24 -2.49 15.56
N THR A 226 15.06 -2.85 16.55
CA THR A 226 15.52 -1.92 17.59
C THR A 226 16.50 -0.89 17.02
N GLU A 227 17.45 -1.32 16.20
CA GLU A 227 18.41 -0.47 15.51
C GLU A 227 17.70 0.44 14.51
N ARG A 228 16.77 -0.11 13.71
CA ARG A 228 15.95 0.66 12.78
C ARG A 228 15.13 1.72 13.52
N LYS A 229 14.55 1.38 14.68
CA LYS A 229 13.84 2.35 15.52
C LYS A 229 14.75 3.50 15.98
N LYS A 230 15.95 3.20 16.48
CA LYS A 230 16.94 4.24 16.88
C LYS A 230 17.34 5.14 15.73
N ILE A 231 17.52 4.57 14.53
CA ILE A 231 17.80 5.34 13.31
C ILE A 231 16.64 6.27 13.00
N ASN A 232 15.40 5.78 13.04
CA ASN A 232 14.21 6.58 12.78
C ASN A 232 14.05 7.72 13.81
N GLU A 233 14.33 7.47 15.09
CA GLU A 233 14.34 8.50 16.14
C GLU A 233 15.40 9.57 15.88
N ALA A 234 16.63 9.17 15.50
CA ALA A 234 17.69 10.12 15.16
C ALA A 234 17.39 10.91 13.88
N GLN A 235 16.73 10.29 12.89
CA GLN A 235 16.27 10.93 11.67
C GLN A 235 15.18 11.96 11.97
N ALA A 236 14.21 11.64 12.82
CA ALA A 236 13.16 12.58 13.25
C ALA A 236 13.76 13.83 13.94
N VAL A 237 14.78 13.65 14.78
CA VAL A 237 15.50 14.77 15.41
C VAL A 237 16.24 15.64 14.39
N ALA A 238 16.82 15.03 13.36
CA ALA A 238 17.47 15.75 12.26
C ALA A 238 16.44 16.55 11.44
N GLU A 239 15.29 15.97 11.16
CA GLU A 239 14.18 16.63 10.46
C GLU A 239 13.59 17.79 11.26
N GLU A 240 13.39 17.62 12.56
CA GLU A 240 12.95 18.72 13.45
C GLU A 240 13.97 19.87 13.45
N THR A 241 15.28 19.55 13.49
CA THR A 241 16.35 20.55 13.43
C THR A 241 16.39 21.24 12.06
N GLN A 242 16.12 20.50 10.98
CA GLN A 242 15.99 21.05 9.62
C GLN A 242 14.81 22.02 9.53
N SER A 243 13.62 21.65 10.01
CA SER A 243 12.45 22.55 10.04
C SER A 243 12.74 23.83 10.82
N ARG A 244 13.36 23.72 12.00
CA ARG A 244 13.77 24.89 12.80
C ARG A 244 14.80 25.77 12.09
N LEU A 245 15.71 25.17 11.33
CA LEU A 245 16.68 25.91 10.53
C LEU A 245 15.99 26.64 9.36
N ASP A 246 15.05 25.99 8.69
CA ASP A 246 14.30 26.58 7.58
C ASP A 246 13.45 27.76 8.04
N GLU A 247 12.69 27.60 9.13
CA GLU A 247 11.93 28.68 9.77
C GLU A 247 12.85 29.86 10.15
N PHE A 248 14.00 29.56 10.76
CA PHE A 248 14.97 30.58 11.15
C PHE A 248 15.57 31.31 9.93
N VAL A 249 15.85 30.59 8.85
CA VAL A 249 16.37 31.18 7.61
C VAL A 249 15.32 32.07 6.97
N GLU A 250 14.07 31.65 6.89
CA GLU A 250 12.98 32.47 6.34
C GLU A 250 12.80 33.77 7.13
N GLU A 251 12.76 33.71 8.47
CA GLU A 251 12.66 34.90 9.32
C GLU A 251 13.85 35.86 9.11
N GLN A 252 15.07 35.32 9.09
CA GLN A 252 16.31 36.12 9.07
C GLN A 252 16.78 36.53 7.67
N THR A 253 16.09 36.09 6.61
CA THR A 253 16.31 36.56 5.23
C THR A 253 15.24 37.56 4.77
N GLY A 254 14.24 37.85 5.61
CA GLY A 254 13.27 38.93 5.41
C GLY A 254 13.90 40.33 5.41
N ASP A 255 13.07 41.37 5.29
CA ASP A 255 13.54 42.74 5.02
C ASP A 255 14.45 43.34 6.11
N ASP A 256 14.25 42.96 7.36
CA ASP A 256 15.06 43.41 8.51
C ASP A 256 16.02 42.32 9.04
N GLY A 257 16.23 41.24 8.28
CA GLY A 257 16.97 40.06 8.71
C GLY A 257 18.48 40.13 8.46
N TYR A 258 19.27 39.64 9.42
CA TYR A 258 20.75 39.67 9.35
C TYR A 258 21.38 38.62 8.43
N LEU A 259 20.60 37.66 7.88
CA LEU A 259 21.11 36.67 6.91
C LEU A 259 20.93 37.11 5.45
N LYS A 260 20.19 38.20 5.18
CA LYS A 260 19.93 38.71 3.83
C LYS A 260 21.21 39.02 3.05
N ASP A 261 22.20 39.60 3.72
CA ASP A 261 23.50 39.94 3.12
C ASP A 261 24.43 38.72 2.93
N HIS A 262 23.99 37.53 3.34
CA HIS A 262 24.74 36.28 3.25
C HIS A 262 24.15 35.28 2.26
N LEU A 263 23.26 35.73 1.37
CA LEU A 263 22.71 34.89 0.30
C LEU A 263 23.73 34.71 -0.84
N ASN A 264 23.73 33.53 -1.45
CA ASN A 264 24.48 33.24 -2.67
C ASN A 264 23.64 33.50 -3.94
N ASP A 265 24.24 33.29 -5.12
CA ASP A 265 23.59 33.47 -6.44
C ASP A 265 22.33 32.62 -6.68
N LYS A 266 21.93 31.77 -5.74
CA LYS A 266 20.74 30.91 -5.78
C LYS A 266 19.77 31.20 -4.63
N ASP A 267 19.87 32.38 -4.01
CA ASP A 267 19.03 32.80 -2.88
C ASP A 267 19.10 31.84 -1.68
N LYS A 268 20.23 31.16 -1.49
CA LYS A 268 20.49 30.31 -0.30
C LYS A 268 21.55 30.94 0.59
N VAL A 269 21.37 30.85 1.90
CA VAL A 269 22.36 31.34 2.88
C VAL A 269 23.69 30.59 2.71
N ASP A 270 24.77 31.33 2.45
CA ASP A 270 26.13 30.78 2.36
C ASP A 270 26.72 30.63 3.76
N ALA A 271 26.72 29.39 4.27
CA ALA A 271 27.30 29.05 5.56
C ALA A 271 28.79 29.44 5.70
N LYS A 272 29.55 29.52 4.60
CA LYS A 272 30.96 29.98 4.65
C LYS A 272 31.06 31.48 4.86
N ALA A 273 30.19 32.25 4.20
CA ALA A 273 30.12 33.71 4.36
C ALA A 273 29.72 34.07 5.79
N VAL A 274 28.68 33.41 6.33
CA VAL A 274 28.23 33.55 7.72
C VAL A 274 29.36 33.22 8.71
N ALA A 275 30.06 32.09 8.50
CA ALA A 275 31.16 31.70 9.38
C ALA A 275 32.36 32.66 9.33
N ALA A 276 32.61 33.32 8.18
CA ALA A 276 33.66 34.33 8.06
C ALA A 276 33.28 35.61 8.80
N HIS A 277 32.04 36.09 8.63
CA HIS A 277 31.54 37.29 9.28
C HIS A 277 31.43 37.13 10.80
N LEU A 278 30.97 35.95 11.25
CA LEU A 278 30.93 35.60 12.66
C LEU A 278 32.30 35.66 13.35
N LYS A 279 33.40 35.34 12.65
CA LYS A 279 34.77 35.48 13.18
C LYS A 279 35.21 36.93 13.35
N VAL A 280 34.71 37.83 12.49
CA VAL A 280 34.96 39.27 12.59
C VAL A 280 34.18 39.82 13.78
N LEU A 281 32.85 39.59 13.82
CA LEU A 281 31.96 40.03 14.89
C LEU A 281 32.40 39.51 16.27
N LYS A 282 32.91 38.28 16.36
CA LYS A 282 33.46 37.75 17.61
C LYS A 282 34.56 38.63 18.22
N LYS A 283 35.32 39.37 17.41
CA LYS A 283 36.42 40.26 17.84
C LYS A 283 35.98 41.71 17.98
N THR A 284 35.06 42.16 17.14
CA THR A 284 34.65 43.56 17.06
C THR A 284 33.43 43.86 17.94
N ASP A 285 32.43 42.98 17.95
CA ASP A 285 31.20 43.14 18.72
C ASP A 285 30.52 41.78 19.02
N PRO A 286 30.98 41.03 20.04
CA PRO A 286 30.45 39.71 20.37
C PRO A 286 29.09 39.75 21.10
N LYS A 287 28.50 40.94 21.33
CA LYS A 287 27.22 41.10 22.01
C LYS A 287 26.13 41.67 21.10
N SER A 288 26.42 41.90 19.81
CA SER A 288 25.43 42.38 18.86
C SER A 288 24.32 41.34 18.61
N GLU A 289 23.14 41.82 18.26
CA GLU A 289 22.01 40.99 17.81
C GLU A 289 22.39 40.20 16.55
N GLU A 290 23.10 40.83 15.63
CA GLU A 290 23.70 40.20 14.45
C GLU A 290 24.60 39.01 14.81
N TYR A 291 25.51 39.18 15.79
CA TYR A 291 26.36 38.07 16.25
C TYR A 291 25.53 36.90 16.80
N ALA A 292 24.48 37.19 17.56
CA ALA A 292 23.60 36.16 18.11
C ALA A 292 22.88 35.36 17.01
N VAL A 293 22.34 36.06 15.99
CA VAL A 293 21.64 35.47 14.86
C VAL A 293 22.57 34.59 14.01
N LEU A 294 23.73 35.13 13.61
CA LEU A 294 24.70 34.36 12.83
C LEU A 294 25.22 33.14 13.59
N LYS A 295 25.35 33.25 14.92
CA LYS A 295 25.76 32.15 15.77
C LYS A 295 24.69 31.07 15.85
N GLN A 296 23.42 31.45 16.02
CA GLN A 296 22.31 30.49 16.02
C GLN A 296 22.20 29.75 14.68
N PHE A 297 22.34 30.45 13.55
CA PHE A 297 22.42 29.81 12.22
C PHE A 297 23.57 28.79 12.14
N ALA A 298 24.77 29.20 12.56
CA ALA A 298 25.96 28.34 12.51
C ALA A 298 25.82 27.11 13.42
N ASP A 299 25.27 27.28 14.62
CA ASP A 299 25.04 26.21 15.59
C ASP A 299 23.97 25.22 15.09
N LEU A 300 22.86 25.70 14.51
CA LEU A 300 21.83 24.85 13.90
C LEU A 300 22.37 24.08 12.69
N THR A 301 23.13 24.75 11.82
CA THR A 301 23.75 24.12 10.64
C THR A 301 24.76 23.04 11.03
N ASP A 302 25.61 23.31 12.04
CA ASP A 302 26.57 22.33 12.56
C ASP A 302 25.88 21.14 13.25
N SER A 303 24.83 21.41 14.05
CA SER A 303 24.02 20.37 14.68
C SER A 303 23.38 19.45 13.64
N LEU A 304 22.71 20.03 12.65
CA LEU A 304 22.08 19.28 11.56
C LEU A 304 23.11 18.45 10.77
N SER A 305 24.29 19.03 10.48
CA SER A 305 25.37 18.30 9.81
C SER A 305 25.84 17.09 10.61
N LYS A 306 26.00 17.24 11.94
CA LYS A 306 26.37 16.15 12.85
C LYS A 306 25.29 15.08 12.97
N GLN A 307 24.03 15.48 13.11
CA GLN A 307 22.89 14.56 13.17
C GLN A 307 22.76 13.74 11.89
N ASN A 308 22.78 14.39 10.72
CA ASN A 308 22.75 13.72 9.43
C ASN A 308 23.94 12.76 9.23
N LYS A 309 25.13 13.15 9.69
CA LYS A 309 26.30 12.27 9.67
C LYS A 309 26.08 11.04 10.57
N ALA A 310 25.57 11.23 11.77
CA ALA A 310 25.28 10.14 12.71
C ALA A 310 24.24 9.17 12.13
N VAL A 311 23.15 9.67 11.54
CA VAL A 311 22.14 8.83 10.87
C VAL A 311 22.76 8.03 9.73
N LYS A 312 23.63 8.64 8.92
CA LYS A 312 24.33 7.95 7.84
C LYS A 312 25.24 6.84 8.36
N GLU A 313 26.00 7.10 9.43
CA GLU A 313 26.88 6.12 10.06
C GLU A 313 26.09 4.95 10.67
N MET A 314 24.97 5.24 11.37
CA MET A 314 24.10 4.20 11.92
C MET A 314 23.45 3.33 10.84
N ASN A 315 23.03 3.93 9.71
CA ASN A 315 22.53 3.15 8.56
C ASN A 315 23.62 2.26 7.96
N ALA A 316 24.85 2.76 7.81
CA ALA A 316 25.97 1.96 7.29
C ALA A 316 26.30 0.79 8.22
N GLU A 317 26.31 1.01 9.53
CA GLU A 317 26.53 -0.05 10.53
C GLU A 317 25.39 -1.09 10.48
N LEU A 318 24.14 -0.65 10.35
CA LEU A 318 23.00 -1.55 10.20
C LEU A 318 23.14 -2.40 8.92
N GLU A 319 23.47 -1.79 7.78
CA GLU A 319 23.67 -2.53 6.53
C GLU A 319 24.77 -3.61 6.64
N GLU A 320 25.87 -3.33 7.35
CA GLU A 320 26.92 -4.31 7.61
C GLU A 320 26.43 -5.46 8.48
N LYS A 321 25.65 -5.16 9.54
CA LYS A 321 25.05 -6.19 10.40
C LYS A 321 24.05 -7.06 9.65
N VAL A 322 23.21 -6.48 8.80
CA VAL A 322 22.24 -7.22 7.98
C VAL A 322 22.98 -8.14 7.01
N ARG A 323 24.01 -7.65 6.31
CA ARG A 323 24.86 -8.48 5.43
C ARG A 323 25.49 -9.65 6.16
N ALA A 324 26.00 -9.40 7.37
CA ALA A 324 26.59 -10.45 8.19
C ALA A 324 25.54 -11.48 8.66
N LYS A 325 24.29 -11.06 8.92
CA LYS A 325 23.22 -11.94 9.39
C LYS A 325 22.80 -12.97 8.34
N TYR A 326 22.83 -12.66 7.04
CA TYR A 326 22.50 -13.63 5.97
C TYR A 326 23.27 -14.95 6.12
N ALA A 327 24.60 -14.87 6.28
CA ALA A 327 25.44 -16.06 6.42
C ALA A 327 25.18 -16.87 7.71
N LEU A 328 24.52 -16.26 8.70
CA LEU A 328 24.23 -16.83 10.02
C LEU A 328 22.78 -17.34 10.14
N LEU A 329 21.99 -17.28 9.07
CA LEU A 329 20.63 -17.79 9.10
C LEU A 329 20.61 -19.32 9.27
N THR A 330 19.82 -19.77 10.24
CA THR A 330 19.51 -21.20 10.43
C THR A 330 18.44 -21.66 9.43
N ASP A 331 18.33 -22.96 9.18
CA ASP A 331 17.31 -23.48 8.26
C ASP A 331 15.88 -23.16 8.74
N GLU A 332 15.65 -23.21 10.06
CA GLU A 332 14.36 -22.82 10.67
C GLU A 332 14.04 -21.34 10.45
N GLU A 333 15.02 -20.44 10.65
CA GLU A 333 14.84 -19.01 10.36
C GLU A 333 14.57 -18.76 8.87
N ILE A 334 15.25 -19.49 7.97
CA ILE A 334 15.03 -19.36 6.52
C ILE A 334 13.60 -19.74 6.16
N LEU A 335 13.12 -20.89 6.66
CA LEU A 335 11.76 -21.34 6.38
C LEU A 335 10.72 -20.39 6.96
N ASP A 336 10.92 -19.85 8.16
CA ASP A 336 10.01 -18.83 8.72
C ASP A 336 10.01 -17.55 7.87
N LEU A 337 11.18 -17.02 7.53
CA LEU A 337 11.31 -15.79 6.76
C LEU A 337 10.72 -15.94 5.35
N LEU A 338 11.03 -17.04 4.67
CA LEU A 338 10.62 -17.29 3.29
C LEU A 338 9.14 -17.65 3.21
N VAL A 339 8.72 -18.68 3.94
CA VAL A 339 7.37 -19.23 3.78
C VAL A 339 6.36 -18.35 4.51
N ASN A 340 6.58 -18.05 5.79
CA ASN A 340 5.60 -17.33 6.60
C ASN A 340 5.62 -15.82 6.32
N ARG A 341 6.81 -15.20 6.35
CA ARG A 341 6.92 -13.73 6.35
C ARG A 341 7.10 -13.10 4.98
N LYS A 342 7.47 -13.88 3.97
CA LYS A 342 7.55 -13.42 2.57
C LYS A 342 6.34 -13.94 1.80
N TRP A 343 6.23 -15.24 1.57
CA TRP A 343 5.19 -15.78 0.69
C TRP A 343 3.77 -15.65 1.27
N TYR A 344 3.50 -16.26 2.42
CA TYR A 344 2.14 -16.22 3.01
C TYR A 344 1.71 -14.80 3.39
N ALA A 345 2.61 -14.01 4.00
CA ALA A 345 2.31 -12.63 4.34
C ALA A 345 1.88 -11.81 3.10
N THR A 346 2.60 -11.90 1.98
CA THR A 346 2.24 -11.15 0.77
C THR A 346 0.93 -11.62 0.14
N ILE A 347 0.69 -12.93 0.07
CA ILE A 347 -0.56 -13.47 -0.48
C ILE A 347 -1.74 -13.06 0.39
N PHE A 348 -1.61 -13.20 1.72
CA PHE A 348 -2.67 -12.84 2.65
C PHE A 348 -2.99 -11.34 2.62
N GLU A 349 -1.97 -10.48 2.58
CA GLU A 349 -2.17 -9.03 2.44
C GLU A 349 -2.92 -8.69 1.15
N GLY A 350 -2.59 -9.36 0.03
CA GLY A 350 -3.31 -9.20 -1.23
C GLY A 350 -4.78 -9.63 -1.14
N ILE A 351 -5.07 -10.78 -0.54
CA ILE A 351 -6.44 -11.28 -0.34
C ILE A 351 -7.22 -10.34 0.59
N LYS A 352 -6.61 -9.91 1.69
CA LYS A 352 -7.22 -8.97 2.63
C LYS A 352 -7.54 -7.63 1.96
N ALA A 353 -6.69 -7.17 1.03
CA ALA A 353 -6.95 -5.96 0.26
C ALA A 353 -8.20 -6.07 -0.63
N LEU A 354 -8.53 -7.26 -1.15
CA LEU A 354 -9.79 -7.49 -1.89
C LEU A 354 -11.00 -7.22 -0.99
N TYR A 355 -11.01 -7.81 0.21
CA TYR A 355 -12.10 -7.60 1.17
C TYR A 355 -12.21 -6.14 1.63
N VAL A 356 -11.08 -5.50 1.92
CA VAL A 356 -11.04 -4.07 2.30
C VAL A 356 -11.60 -3.22 1.15
N THR A 357 -11.27 -3.54 -0.10
CA THR A 357 -11.79 -2.84 -1.27
C THR A 357 -13.30 -3.00 -1.40
N THR A 358 -13.82 -4.23 -1.29
CA THR A 358 -15.27 -4.50 -1.31
C THR A 358 -16.00 -3.74 -0.19
N SER A 359 -15.38 -3.67 0.99
CA SER A 359 -15.93 -2.95 2.15
C SER A 359 -15.95 -1.43 1.96
N HIS A 360 -14.90 -0.87 1.36
CA HIS A 360 -14.88 0.53 0.94
C HIS A 360 -15.94 0.84 -0.11
N GLN A 361 -16.14 -0.06 -1.09
CA GLN A 361 -17.20 0.10 -2.09
C GLN A 361 -18.59 0.11 -1.42
N MET A 362 -18.84 -0.79 -0.48
CA MET A 362 -20.10 -0.80 0.28
C MET A 362 -20.32 0.51 1.05
N THR A 363 -19.33 0.96 1.82
CA THR A 363 -19.46 2.18 2.63
C THR A 363 -19.61 3.44 1.77
N ASN A 364 -18.82 3.56 0.71
CA ASN A 364 -18.93 4.68 -0.23
C ASN A 364 -20.30 4.70 -0.91
N ARG A 365 -20.84 3.52 -1.26
CA ARG A 365 -22.16 3.41 -1.85
C ARG A 365 -23.26 3.91 -0.89
N ILE A 366 -23.19 3.52 0.38
CA ILE A 366 -24.16 4.00 1.39
C ILE A 366 -24.07 5.52 1.55
N VAL A 367 -22.85 6.07 1.62
CA VAL A 367 -22.63 7.53 1.73
C VAL A 367 -23.22 8.25 0.51
N GLU A 368 -22.97 7.75 -0.70
CA GLU A 368 -23.51 8.32 -1.94
C GLU A 368 -25.05 8.36 -1.91
N LEU A 369 -25.70 7.26 -1.51
CA LEU A 369 -27.15 7.20 -1.41
C LEU A 369 -27.69 8.18 -0.36
N VAL A 370 -27.00 8.33 0.77
CA VAL A 370 -27.39 9.28 1.82
C VAL A 370 -27.26 10.72 1.31
N GLU A 371 -26.11 11.10 0.77
CA GLU A 371 -25.84 12.46 0.27
C GLU A 371 -26.81 12.85 -0.85
N ARG A 372 -27.19 11.87 -1.70
CA ARG A 372 -28.12 12.10 -2.80
C ARG A 372 -29.50 12.54 -2.32
N TYR A 373 -29.99 12.03 -1.19
CA TYR A 373 -31.34 12.30 -0.67
C TYR A 373 -31.35 13.05 0.67
N GLU A 374 -30.20 13.58 1.13
CA GLU A 374 -30.05 14.28 2.41
C GLU A 374 -30.76 15.64 2.42
N ASN A 375 -30.68 16.38 1.32
CA ASN A 375 -31.28 17.71 1.20
C ASN A 375 -32.51 17.64 0.32
N THR A 376 -33.68 17.92 0.88
CA THR A 376 -34.90 17.98 0.08
C THR A 376 -34.94 19.26 -0.74
N LEU A 377 -35.54 19.22 -1.93
CA LEU A 377 -35.74 20.39 -2.80
C LEU A 377 -36.30 21.64 -2.06
N PRO A 378 -37.24 21.50 -1.09
CA PRO A 378 -37.72 22.62 -0.27
C PRO A 378 -36.71 23.22 0.71
N GLU A 379 -35.63 22.53 1.06
CA GLU A 379 -34.59 22.99 2.00
C GLU A 379 -33.38 23.64 1.29
N LEU A 380 -33.29 23.46 -0.03
CA LEU A 380 -32.26 24.05 -0.89
C LEU A 380 -32.65 25.43 -1.47
N SER A 381 -33.83 25.96 -1.11
CA SER A 381 -34.37 27.23 -1.63
C SER A 381 -33.99 28.46 -0.82
#